data_AF-A0A2S8V1E4-F1
#
_entry.id   AF-A0A2S8V1E4-F1
#
_cell.length_a   1.000
_cell.length_b   1.000
_cell.length_c   1.000
_cell.angle_alpha   90.00
_cell.angle_beta   90.00
_cell.angle_gamma   90.00
#
_symmetry.space_group_name_H-M   'P 1'
#
loop_
_entity.id
_entity.type
_entity.pdbx_description
1 polymer ?
#
loop_
_entity_poly.entity_id
_entity_poly.type
_entity_poly.pdbx_seq_one_letter_code
_entity_poly.pdbx_strand_id
1 'polypeptide(L)'
;MYSFAQDQAGGSSQLWGISLARVEIGAAISTLEEAGSTLVALVDSTDWQSEGFRALNELLARLRDETAVEIGNLKVREWELGEGAEG
;
A
#
# COMPACT_ATOMS: atom_id res chain seq x y z
N MET A 1 2.58 -46.05 0.99
CA MET A 1 3.72 -45.12 0.77
C MET A 1 3.13 -43.76 0.44
N TYR A 2 3.15 -42.82 1.39
CA TYR A 2 2.67 -41.45 1.16
C TYR A 2 3.78 -40.68 0.42
N SER A 3 3.44 -40.10 -0.73
CA SER A 3 4.34 -39.31 -1.56
C SER A 3 4.36 -37.87 -1.08
N PHE A 4 5.36 -37.50 -0.30
CA PHE A 4 5.63 -36.11 0.16
C PHE A 4 6.32 -35.25 -0.92
N ALA A 5 6.44 -35.74 -2.16
CA ALA A 5 7.16 -35.06 -3.22
C ALA A 5 6.29 -34.03 -3.97
N GLN A 6 4.96 -34.10 -3.86
CA GLN A 6 4.05 -33.23 -4.61
C GLN A 6 3.66 -31.94 -3.85
N ASP A 7 3.83 -31.94 -2.53
CA ASP A 7 3.47 -30.81 -1.66
C ASP A 7 4.60 -29.75 -1.57
N GLN A 8 5.86 -30.18 -1.68
CA GLN A 8 7.02 -29.27 -1.59
C GLN A 8 7.17 -28.33 -2.80
N ALA A 9 6.72 -28.76 -3.99
CA ALA A 9 6.74 -27.91 -5.20
C ALA A 9 5.64 -26.85 -5.17
N GLY A 10 4.47 -27.16 -4.58
CA GLY A 10 3.40 -26.21 -4.34
C GLY A 10 3.76 -25.20 -3.25
N GLY A 11 4.28 -25.69 -2.12
CA GLY A 11 4.71 -24.86 -0.99
C GLY A 11 5.80 -23.84 -1.37
N SER A 12 6.83 -24.25 -2.12
CA SER A 12 7.89 -23.33 -2.54
C SER A 12 7.43 -22.24 -3.52
N SER A 13 6.56 -22.57 -4.47
CA SER A 13 5.95 -21.59 -5.39
C SER A 13 5.01 -20.63 -4.66
N GLN A 14 4.25 -21.14 -3.68
CA GLN A 14 3.35 -20.34 -2.85
C GLN A 14 4.11 -19.41 -1.90
N LEU A 15 5.19 -19.87 -1.27
CA LEU A 15 6.07 -19.05 -0.43
C LEU A 15 6.78 -17.95 -1.24
N TRP A 16 7.18 -18.25 -2.48
CA TRP A 16 7.71 -17.24 -3.39
C TRP A 16 6.65 -16.21 -3.80
N GLY A 17 5.42 -16.66 -4.09
CA GLY A 17 4.29 -15.77 -4.37
C GLY A 17 3.96 -14.83 -3.21
N ILE A 18 3.99 -15.32 -1.97
CA ILE A 18 3.80 -14.51 -0.75
C ILE A 18 4.92 -13.49 -0.59
N SER A 19 6.17 -13.91 -0.81
CA SER A 19 7.34 -13.03 -0.70
C SER A 19 7.29 -11.90 -1.74
N LEU A 20 6.92 -12.22 -2.98
CA LEU A 20 6.73 -11.23 -4.05
C LEU A 20 5.59 -10.27 -3.70
N ALA A 21 4.44 -10.77 -3.24
CA ALA A 21 3.32 -9.95 -2.84
C ALA A 21 3.69 -8.95 -1.72
N ARG A 22 4.51 -9.36 -0.74
CA ARG A 22 5.01 -8.46 0.31
C ARG A 22 5.92 -7.36 -0.23
N VAL A 23 6.79 -7.68 -1.19
CA VAL A 23 7.65 -6.67 -1.85
C VAL A 23 6.81 -5.65 -2.61
N GLU A 24 5.84 -6.12 -3.41
CA GLU A 24 4.95 -5.24 -4.18
C GLU A 24 4.08 -4.36 -3.27
N ILE A 25 3.57 -4.93 -2.16
CA ILE A 25 2.81 -4.16 -1.16
C ILE A 25 3.69 -3.10 -0.50
N GLY A 26 4.93 -3.44 -0.12
CA GLY A 26 5.88 -2.48 0.45
C GLY A 26 6.24 -1.35 -0.52
N ALA A 27 6.42 -1.68 -1.81
CA ALA A 27 6.66 -0.68 -2.86
C ALA A 27 5.45 0.25 -3.08
N ALA A 28 4.24 -0.31 -3.06
CA ALA A 28 3.01 0.46 -3.14
C ALA A 28 2.85 1.42 -1.95
N ILE A 29 3.08 0.94 -0.72
CA ILE A 29 3.05 1.77 0.50
C ILE A 29 4.05 2.92 0.38
N SER A 30 5.30 2.64 0.00
CA SER A 30 6.34 3.66 -0.14
C SER A 30 5.95 4.74 -1.16
N THR A 31 5.37 4.33 -2.28
CA THR A 31 4.90 5.24 -3.33
C THR A 31 3.75 6.14 -2.84
N LEU A 32 2.81 5.56 -2.08
CA LEU A 32 1.68 6.30 -1.51
C LEU A 32 2.14 7.26 -0.40
N GLU A 33 3.14 6.89 0.41
CA GLU A 33 3.74 7.78 1.42
C GLU A 33 4.45 8.98 0.76
N GLU A 34 5.20 8.77 -0.32
CA GLU A 34 5.84 9.84 -1.10
C GLU A 34 4.80 10.78 -1.74
N ALA A 35 3.74 10.22 -2.33
CA ALA A 35 2.64 10.98 -2.90
C ALA A 35 1.93 11.82 -1.81
N GLY A 36 1.63 11.22 -0.65
CA GLY A 36 1.05 11.91 0.49
C GLY A 36 1.91 13.07 0.99
N SER A 37 3.22 12.86 1.11
CA SER A 37 4.19 13.92 1.46
C SER A 37 4.18 15.08 0.47
N THR A 38 4.17 14.77 -0.83
CA THR A 38 4.09 15.76 -1.90
C THR A 38 2.79 16.57 -1.82
N LEU A 39 1.66 15.91 -1.54
CA LEU A 39 0.36 16.57 -1.38
C LEU A 39 0.35 17.51 -0.16
N VAL A 40 0.92 17.10 0.97
CA VAL A 40 1.05 17.96 2.17
C VAL A 40 1.86 19.21 1.85
N ALA A 41 3.01 19.07 1.19
CA ALA A 41 3.84 20.21 0.79
C ALA A 41 3.11 21.17 -0.18
N LEU A 42 2.31 20.63 -1.10
CA LEU A 42 1.52 21.44 -2.04
C LEU A 42 0.40 22.22 -1.31
N VAL A 43 -0.25 21.58 -0.33
CA VAL A 43 -1.26 22.20 0.54
C VAL A 43 -0.67 23.36 1.34
N ASP A 44 0.49 23.15 1.96
CA ASP A 44 1.12 24.17 2.81
C ASP A 44 1.73 25.35 2.03
N SER A 45 2.18 25.11 0.80
CA SER A 45 2.89 26.12 -0.01
C SER A 45 1.98 27.08 -0.79
N THR A 46 0.68 26.82 -0.85
CA THR A 46 -0.25 27.59 -1.70
C THR A 46 -1.11 28.56 -0.88
N ASP A 47 -1.16 29.82 -1.28
CA ASP A 47 -2.04 30.83 -0.67
C ASP A 47 -3.47 30.70 -1.26
N TRP A 48 -4.35 29.98 -0.56
CA TRP A 48 -5.66 29.49 -1.02
C TRP A 48 -6.76 30.58 -1.15
N GLN A 49 -6.41 31.79 -1.55
CA GLN A 49 -7.33 32.93 -1.50
C GLN A 49 -8.38 32.95 -2.63
N SER A 50 -8.12 32.31 -3.77
CA SER A 50 -9.09 32.21 -4.86
C SER A 50 -10.03 31.00 -4.70
N GLU A 51 -11.26 31.12 -5.20
CA GLU A 51 -12.25 30.05 -5.14
C GLU A 51 -11.80 28.78 -5.91
N GLY A 52 -11.12 28.94 -7.04
CA GLY A 52 -10.55 27.82 -7.81
C GLY A 52 -9.39 27.13 -7.07
N PHE A 53 -8.58 27.89 -6.34
CA PHE A 53 -7.56 27.32 -5.46
C PHE A 53 -8.21 26.56 -4.29
N ARG A 54 -9.28 27.09 -3.66
CA ARG A 54 -10.00 26.34 -2.59
C ARG A 54 -10.57 25.01 -3.07
N ALA A 55 -11.18 24.96 -4.25
CA ALA A 55 -11.68 23.71 -4.82
C ALA A 55 -10.55 22.69 -5.08
N LEU A 56 -9.39 23.17 -5.54
CA LEU A 56 -8.20 22.33 -5.71
C LEU A 56 -7.69 21.81 -4.35
N ASN A 57 -7.65 22.66 -3.32
CA ASN A 57 -7.26 22.26 -1.97
C ASN A 57 -8.14 21.14 -1.41
N GLU A 58 -9.46 21.25 -1.59
CA GLU A 58 -10.41 20.22 -1.16
C GLU A 58 -10.18 18.87 -1.88
N LEU A 59 -9.89 18.91 -3.19
CA LEU A 59 -9.54 17.71 -3.95
C LEU A 59 -8.23 17.09 -3.49
N LEU A 60 -7.20 17.90 -3.22
CA LEU A 60 -5.90 17.42 -2.72
C LEU A 60 -6.02 16.82 -1.31
N ALA A 61 -6.79 17.45 -0.43
CA ALA A 61 -7.06 16.94 0.92
C ALA A 61 -7.78 15.59 0.86
N ARG A 62 -8.80 15.47 0.00
CA ARG A 62 -9.52 14.21 -0.20
C ARG A 62 -8.60 13.11 -0.75
N LEU A 63 -7.77 13.43 -1.75
CA LEU A 63 -6.82 12.47 -2.33
C LEU A 63 -5.81 11.97 -1.28
N ARG A 64 -5.34 12.86 -0.40
CA ARG A 64 -4.47 12.49 0.72
C ARG A 64 -5.18 11.54 1.69
N ASP A 65 -6.43 11.83 2.03
CA ASP A 65 -7.19 10.99 2.96
C ASP A 65 -7.49 9.60 2.35
N GLU A 66 -7.81 9.54 1.05
CA GLU A 66 -7.97 8.28 0.30
C GLU A 66 -6.65 7.49 0.24
N THR A 67 -5.52 8.17 0.05
CA THR A 67 -4.17 7.58 0.08
C THR A 67 -3.86 6.96 1.45
N ALA A 68 -4.21 7.65 2.54
CA ALA A 68 -4.01 7.15 3.90
C ALA A 68 -4.86 5.90 4.20
N VAL A 69 -6.11 5.87 3.71
CA VAL A 69 -6.98 4.68 3.79
C VAL A 69 -6.35 3.51 3.04
N GLU A 70 -5.84 3.73 1.83
CA GLU A 70 -5.24 2.66 1.04
C GLU A 70 -3.95 2.11 1.66
N ILE A 71 -3.10 2.97 2.23
CA ILE A 71 -1.95 2.53 3.03
C ILE A 71 -2.41 1.64 4.19
N GLY A 72 -3.50 1.99 4.87
CA GLY A 72 -4.09 1.16 5.93
C GLY A 72 -4.51 -0.22 5.44
N ASN A 73 -5.20 -0.29 4.31
CA ASN A 73 -5.62 -1.55 3.68
C ASN A 73 -4.41 -2.43 3.31
N LEU A 74 -3.39 -1.82 2.72
CA LEU A 74 -2.16 -2.51 2.33
C LEU A 74 -1.37 -3.02 3.54
N LYS A 75 -1.32 -2.26 4.65
CA LYS A 75 -0.70 -2.71 5.91
C LYS A 75 -1.44 -3.89 6.54
N VAL A 76 -2.77 -3.89 6.50
CA VAL A 76 -3.56 -5.07 6.93
C VAL A 76 -3.24 -6.26 6.04
N ARG A 77 -3.17 -6.07 4.72
CA ARG A 77 -2.86 -7.14 3.78
C ARG A 77 -1.45 -7.69 3.95
N GLU A 78 -0.46 -6.84 4.24
CA GLU A 78 0.90 -7.25 4.58
C GLU A 78 0.93 -8.11 5.86
N TRP A 79 0.17 -7.70 6.87
CA TRP A 79 0.06 -8.44 8.14
C TRP A 79 -0.60 -9.82 7.95
N GLU A 80 -1.69 -9.91 7.19
CA GLU A 80 -2.35 -11.19 6.84
C GLU A 80 -1.40 -12.15 6.11
N LEU A 81 -0.56 -11.63 5.22
CA LEU A 81 0.46 -12.42 4.52
C LEU A 81 1.61 -12.87 5.45
N GLY A 82 1.82 -12.17 6.56
CA GLY A 82 2.78 -12.55 7.60
C GLY A 82 2.28 -13.72 8.46
N GLU A 83 1.00 -13.72 8.86
CA GLU A 83 0.43 -14.82 9.65
C GLU A 83 0.19 -16.11 8.82
N GLY A 84 -0.14 -15.98 7.54
CA GLY A 84 -0.37 -17.13 6.64
C GLY A 84 0.89 -17.89 6.21
N ALA A 85 2.09 -17.40 6.54
CA ALA A 85 3.36 -18.05 6.21
C ALA A 85 3.91 -18.95 7.35
N GLU A 86 3.36 -18.86 8.55
CA GLU A 86 3.75 -19.68 9.72
C GLU A 86 2.78 -20.83 10.04
N GLY A 87 1.75 -21.04 9.21
CA GLY A 87 0.73 -22.10 9.37
C GLY A 87 0.95 -23.32 8.50
#